data_AF-A0A6A5FF25-F1
#
_entry.id   AF-A0A6A5FF25-F1
#
_cell.length_a   1.000
_cell.length_b   1.000
_cell.length_c   1.000
_cell.angle_alpha   90.00
_cell.angle_beta   90.00
_cell.angle_gamma   90.00
#
_symmetry.space_group_name_H-M   'P 1'
#
loop_
_entity.id
_entity.type
_entity.pdbx_description
1 polymer ?
#
loop_
_entity_poly.entity_id
_entity_poly.type
_entity_poly.pdbx_seq_one_letter_code
_entity_poly.pdbx_strand_id
1 'polypeptide(L)'
;MAGIENFRTLSLITLPGSHDSMALYGGPEAECQALSLKDQLRAGIRFLDLKVFGLGDTLYVMHGVMYQHSTLKDVLATVRAFLTEFQTEAVLIRIQPESFEKNTVNQMVQSLIGNDQHVWVTSGMPNMGQVRGKIVFLQKSTFTLGIPLIDTDGKGQTKVSNVKDKDNRIIKQLNQATEACGGDNAVLTYTSGTGFGTFWGMFLTPKRVAEKVNPWLNQYLRQFYPNQPRPCFGIIAMDFPGIDLIQTVINLNWCLTIGQTLSGGVHLFSFFYSNRHKHSTGAGRMSVTMTKADGITVFTVTSDPQSVYPPLCQILKSLCYSPVCCSVSQHLRRVQRTSQSVLGALHIMVGLLNIGLGTIIICSLPSWSLVESTGFPFWLGGLFILFGTIGILSEKYPSPCLVIVNVILNLAGVAFAITAIVLSIIDMASIYMWWMCSDYDNNYYSGYRRQTTTPTPGQDIMREKCFEGKELILMLLRSMYAVLIVLSALELCLTISSAVMAIKALKSSEKGEKEKTGDPELYKPLLEEVTCNPTV
;
A
#
# COMPACT_ATOMS: atom_id res chain seq x y z
N MET A 1 33.74 -18.11 5.67
CA MET A 1 33.58 -19.56 5.43
C MET A 1 34.85 -20.38 5.70
N ALA A 2 36.02 -19.77 5.86
CA ALA A 2 37.27 -20.47 6.23
C ALA A 2 37.15 -21.50 7.36
N GLY A 3 36.44 -21.16 8.45
CA GLY A 3 36.29 -22.05 9.62
C GLY A 3 35.26 -23.19 9.48
N ILE A 4 34.73 -23.45 8.28
CA ILE A 4 33.82 -24.58 8.02
C ILE A 4 34.64 -25.72 7.43
N GLU A 5 34.40 -26.98 7.80
CA GLU A 5 35.16 -28.12 7.27
C GLU A 5 34.83 -28.44 5.81
N ASN A 6 35.82 -28.93 5.04
CA ASN A 6 35.67 -29.15 3.59
C ASN A 6 34.61 -30.19 3.23
N PHE A 7 34.40 -31.21 4.06
CA PHE A 7 33.42 -32.26 3.78
C PHE A 7 31.98 -31.82 4.09
N ARG A 8 31.78 -30.68 4.76
CA ARG A 8 30.43 -30.21 5.11
C ARG A 8 29.68 -29.79 3.84
N THR A 9 28.48 -30.32 3.66
CA THR A 9 27.58 -29.99 2.56
C THR A 9 27.15 -28.54 2.62
N LEU A 10 27.07 -27.86 1.47
CA LEU A 10 26.69 -26.45 1.39
C LEU A 10 25.27 -26.19 1.91
N SER A 11 24.32 -27.10 1.69
CA SER A 11 22.94 -27.01 2.19
C SER A 11 22.78 -27.12 3.71
N LEU A 12 23.85 -27.43 4.45
CA LEU A 12 23.87 -27.46 5.91
C LEU A 12 24.38 -26.14 6.53
N ILE A 13 24.65 -25.13 5.70
CA ILE A 13 25.25 -23.86 6.13
C ILE A 13 24.19 -22.77 6.03
N THR A 14 24.05 -22.01 7.12
CA THR A 14 23.21 -20.81 7.15
C THR A 14 23.99 -19.63 6.57
N LEU A 15 23.51 -19.01 5.50
CA LEU A 15 24.23 -17.97 4.75
C LEU A 15 23.51 -16.62 4.82
N PRO A 16 24.21 -15.53 5.16
CA PRO A 16 23.66 -14.19 4.98
C PRO A 16 23.65 -13.81 3.50
N GLY A 17 22.51 -13.29 3.06
CA GLY A 17 22.27 -12.89 1.68
C GLY A 17 21.66 -11.49 1.57
N SER A 18 21.82 -10.90 0.40
CA SER A 18 21.17 -9.64 0.01
C SER A 18 20.08 -9.89 -1.03
N HIS A 19 18.87 -9.40 -0.77
CA HIS A 19 17.79 -9.35 -1.76
C HIS A 19 18.06 -8.19 -2.73
N ASP A 20 17.81 -8.42 -4.03
CA ASP A 20 18.09 -7.46 -5.11
C ASP A 20 19.42 -6.73 -4.88
N SER A 21 20.52 -7.49 -4.83
CA SER A 21 21.82 -7.08 -4.23
C SER A 21 22.44 -5.82 -4.83
N MET A 22 22.05 -5.49 -6.06
CA MET A 22 22.53 -4.33 -6.81
C MET A 22 21.49 -3.20 -6.88
N ALA A 23 20.32 -3.32 -6.25
CA ALA A 23 19.30 -2.27 -6.19
C ALA A 23 19.74 -1.14 -5.25
N LEU A 24 20.69 -0.34 -5.72
CA LEU A 24 21.30 0.81 -5.06
C LEU A 24 20.73 2.14 -5.57
N TYR A 25 19.95 2.09 -6.66
CA TYR A 25 19.43 3.26 -7.37
C TYR A 25 17.96 3.09 -7.73
N GLY A 26 17.29 4.21 -7.99
CA GLY A 26 15.88 4.26 -8.40
C GLY A 26 14.94 4.89 -7.37
N GLY A 27 15.46 5.35 -6.23
CA GLY A 27 14.70 6.04 -5.19
C GLY A 27 14.21 5.13 -4.05
N PRO A 28 13.60 5.71 -3.01
CA PRO A 28 13.27 5.00 -1.77
C PRO A 28 12.40 3.76 -1.94
N GLU A 29 11.55 3.72 -2.97
CA GLU A 29 10.65 2.61 -3.28
C GLU A 29 11.34 1.42 -3.96
N ALA A 30 12.49 1.64 -4.60
CA ALA A 30 13.23 0.65 -5.37
C ALA A 30 14.57 0.28 -4.74
N GLU A 31 15.18 1.14 -3.94
CA GLU A 31 16.44 0.83 -3.27
C GLU A 31 16.24 -0.27 -2.21
N CYS A 32 17.03 -1.35 -2.30
CA CYS A 32 17.05 -2.46 -1.36
C CYS A 32 18.37 -2.57 -0.59
N GLN A 33 19.43 -1.95 -1.11
CA GLN A 33 20.78 -2.01 -0.54
C GLN A 33 21.40 -0.61 -0.45
N ALA A 34 22.34 -0.44 0.47
CA ALA A 34 23.12 0.79 0.61
C ALA A 34 24.63 0.58 0.44
N LEU A 35 25.12 -0.65 0.58
CA LEU A 35 26.53 -1.00 0.45
C LEU A 35 26.86 -1.36 -0.99
N SER A 36 28.05 -0.97 -1.45
CA SER A 36 28.59 -1.47 -2.72
C SER A 36 28.71 -3.00 -2.66
N LEU A 37 28.68 -3.67 -3.81
CA LEU A 37 28.84 -5.13 -3.87
C LEU A 37 30.12 -5.61 -3.15
N LYS A 38 31.22 -4.87 -3.31
CA LYS A 38 32.49 -5.16 -2.63
C LYS A 38 32.34 -5.10 -1.12
N ASP A 39 31.64 -4.10 -0.60
CA ASP A 39 31.44 -3.90 0.84
C ASP A 39 30.45 -4.93 1.40
N GLN A 40 29.42 -5.33 0.64
CA GLN A 40 28.54 -6.43 1.01
C GLN A 40 29.34 -7.73 1.21
N LEU A 41 30.21 -8.08 0.26
CA LEU A 41 31.07 -9.26 0.34
C LEU A 41 32.02 -9.18 1.55
N ARG A 42 32.63 -8.02 1.80
CA ARG A 42 33.51 -7.81 2.96
C ARG A 42 32.76 -7.85 4.29
N ALA A 43 31.51 -7.38 4.33
CA ALA A 43 30.66 -7.44 5.53
C ALA A 43 30.23 -8.88 5.87
N GLY A 44 30.34 -9.81 4.92
CA GLY A 44 30.07 -11.23 5.14
C GLY A 44 28.94 -11.82 4.32
N ILE A 45 28.31 -11.04 3.43
CA ILE A 45 27.29 -11.55 2.48
C ILE A 45 27.92 -12.60 1.57
N ARG A 46 27.25 -13.76 1.42
CA ARG A 46 27.69 -14.88 0.57
C ARG A 46 26.62 -15.37 -0.40
N PHE A 47 25.45 -14.74 -0.39
CA PHE A 47 24.40 -14.96 -1.37
C PHE A 47 23.98 -13.62 -2.01
N LEU A 48 23.97 -13.59 -3.34
CA LEU A 48 23.57 -12.44 -4.13
C LEU A 48 22.35 -12.80 -4.97
N ASP A 49 21.25 -12.07 -4.76
CA ASP A 49 20.09 -12.13 -5.64
C ASP A 49 20.18 -11.03 -6.71
N LEU A 50 20.15 -11.41 -7.99
CA LEU A 50 20.33 -10.51 -9.13
C LEU A 50 19.21 -10.66 -10.15
N LYS A 51 18.62 -9.52 -10.53
CA LYS A 51 17.70 -9.40 -11.65
C LYS A 51 18.46 -8.91 -12.88
N VAL A 52 18.33 -9.62 -14.00
CA VAL A 52 19.09 -9.32 -15.22
C VAL A 52 18.19 -9.20 -16.43
N PHE A 53 18.51 -8.22 -17.28
CA PHE A 53 17.88 -8.00 -18.56
C PHE A 53 18.92 -8.14 -19.67
N GLY A 54 18.64 -9.05 -20.60
CA GLY A 54 19.49 -9.27 -21.77
C GLY A 54 19.12 -8.33 -22.91
N LEU A 55 20.11 -7.62 -23.44
CA LEU A 55 19.95 -6.74 -24.59
C LEU A 55 21.21 -6.78 -25.45
N GLY A 56 21.05 -7.21 -26.71
CA GLY A 56 22.19 -7.58 -27.56
C GLY A 56 23.03 -8.67 -26.88
N ASP A 57 24.34 -8.46 -26.81
CA ASP A 57 25.28 -9.38 -26.15
C ASP A 57 25.59 -9.01 -24.69
N THR A 58 24.80 -8.12 -24.08
CA THR A 58 25.06 -7.62 -22.72
C THR A 58 23.92 -7.97 -21.77
N LEU A 59 24.31 -8.45 -20.58
CA LEU A 59 23.41 -8.72 -19.46
C LEU A 59 23.47 -7.55 -18.47
N TYR A 60 22.46 -6.69 -18.51
CA TYR A 60 22.33 -5.54 -17.60
C TYR A 60 21.67 -5.96 -16.29
N VAL A 61 22.15 -5.41 -15.18
CA VAL A 61 21.53 -5.61 -13.87
C VAL A 61 20.42 -4.58 -13.69
N MET A 62 19.22 -5.08 -13.41
CA MET A 62 17.99 -4.29 -13.33
C MET A 62 17.30 -4.48 -11.99
N HIS A 63 16.42 -3.56 -11.63
CA HIS A 63 15.38 -3.79 -10.63
C HIS A 63 14.06 -3.22 -11.16
N GLY A 64 13.19 -4.12 -11.64
CA GLY A 64 12.06 -3.72 -12.49
C GLY A 64 12.56 -3.04 -13.76
N VAL A 65 12.09 -1.81 -14.02
CA VAL A 65 12.52 -0.99 -15.17
C VAL A 65 13.79 -0.17 -14.90
N MET A 66 14.33 -0.22 -13.68
CA MET A 66 15.46 0.62 -13.26
C MET A 66 16.79 -0.06 -13.52
N TYR A 67 17.64 0.57 -14.33
CA TYR A 67 19.02 0.14 -14.51
C TYR A 67 19.87 0.49 -13.29
N GLN A 68 20.67 -0.47 -12.82
CA GLN A 68 21.47 -0.35 -11.60
C GLN A 68 22.95 0.00 -11.86
N HIS A 69 23.24 0.61 -13.02
CA HIS A 69 24.60 1.06 -13.41
C HIS A 69 25.66 -0.04 -13.38
N SER A 70 25.26 -1.28 -13.62
CA SER A 70 26.16 -2.43 -13.60
C SER A 70 25.70 -3.52 -14.56
N THR A 71 26.65 -4.28 -15.10
CA THR A 71 26.37 -5.49 -15.88
C THR A 71 26.69 -6.74 -15.07
N LEU A 72 26.14 -7.89 -15.47
CA LEU A 72 26.50 -9.16 -14.85
C LEU A 72 28.01 -9.42 -14.96
N LYS A 73 28.65 -8.99 -16.04
CA LYS A 73 30.10 -9.10 -16.22
C LYS A 73 30.86 -8.36 -15.11
N ASP A 74 30.45 -7.15 -14.76
CA ASP A 74 31.07 -6.34 -13.70
C ASP A 74 30.87 -6.95 -12.32
N VAL A 75 29.67 -7.48 -12.07
CA VAL A 75 29.35 -8.21 -10.83
C VAL A 75 30.25 -9.45 -10.70
N LEU A 76 30.34 -10.27 -11.74
CA LEU A 76 31.19 -11.46 -11.73
C LEU A 76 32.68 -11.10 -11.58
N ALA A 77 33.14 -10.01 -12.21
CA ALA A 77 34.51 -9.52 -12.02
C ALA A 77 34.79 -9.12 -10.57
N THR A 78 33.87 -8.40 -9.93
CA THR A 78 33.98 -8.01 -8.52
C THR A 78 34.02 -9.23 -7.59
N VAL A 79 33.15 -10.21 -7.84
CA VAL A 79 33.12 -11.46 -7.05
C VAL A 79 34.39 -12.28 -7.27
N ARG A 80 34.89 -12.39 -8.50
CA ARG A 80 36.17 -13.07 -8.80
C ARG A 80 37.35 -12.41 -8.08
N ALA A 81 37.41 -11.08 -8.08
CA ALA A 81 38.45 -10.34 -7.34
C ALA A 81 38.39 -10.65 -5.83
N PHE A 82 37.19 -10.66 -5.26
CA PHE A 82 36.98 -11.05 -3.86
C PHE A 82 37.42 -12.50 -3.57
N LEU A 83 37.04 -13.45 -4.42
CA LEU A 83 37.40 -14.87 -4.25
C LEU A 83 38.89 -15.13 -4.48
N THR A 84 39.57 -14.29 -5.26
CA THR A 84 41.03 -14.34 -5.43
C THR A 84 41.75 -13.90 -4.15
N GLU A 85 41.24 -12.85 -3.49
CA GLU A 85 41.72 -12.36 -2.19
C GLU A 85 41.38 -13.34 -1.05
N PHE A 86 40.19 -13.95 -1.08
CA PHE A 86 39.66 -14.83 -0.05
C PHE A 86 39.30 -16.21 -0.60
N GLN A 87 40.30 -17.00 -0.98
CA GLN A 87 40.14 -18.31 -1.64
C GLN A 87 39.38 -19.35 -0.81
N THR A 88 39.26 -19.14 0.50
CA THR A 88 38.49 -20.02 1.39
C THR A 88 36.98 -19.77 1.34
N GLU A 89 36.53 -18.73 0.64
CA GLU A 89 35.13 -18.34 0.55
C GLU A 89 34.47 -18.90 -0.71
N ALA A 90 33.14 -18.90 -0.76
CA ALA A 90 32.35 -19.21 -1.94
C ALA A 90 31.19 -18.20 -2.00
N VAL A 91 30.77 -17.79 -3.20
CA VAL A 91 29.67 -16.83 -3.35
C VAL A 91 28.57 -17.43 -4.22
N LEU A 92 27.37 -17.51 -3.65
CA LEU A 92 26.19 -18.01 -4.34
C LEU A 92 25.50 -16.87 -5.07
N ILE A 93 25.11 -17.09 -6.33
CA ILE A 93 24.42 -16.10 -7.15
C ILE A 93 23.14 -16.71 -7.71
N ARG A 94 22.00 -16.07 -7.41
CA ARG A 94 20.73 -16.33 -8.08
C ARG A 94 20.54 -15.33 -9.20
N ILE A 95 20.22 -15.81 -10.40
CA ILE A 95 19.86 -14.97 -11.53
C ILE A 95 18.35 -15.07 -11.78
N GLN A 96 17.70 -13.91 -11.85
CA GLN A 96 16.29 -13.75 -12.20
C GLN A 96 16.17 -13.00 -13.53
N PRO A 97 15.75 -13.66 -14.62
CA PRO A 97 15.52 -13.00 -15.91
C PRO A 97 14.31 -12.04 -15.84
N GLU A 98 14.52 -10.76 -16.17
CA GLU A 98 13.47 -9.72 -16.28
C GLU A 98 12.93 -9.55 -17.73
N SER A 99 13.43 -10.32 -18.71
CA SER A 99 13.00 -10.24 -20.11
C SER A 99 11.75 -11.07 -20.42
N PHE A 100 11.03 -10.68 -21.49
CA PHE A 100 9.98 -11.51 -22.10
C PHE A 100 10.55 -12.81 -22.71
N GLU A 101 11.79 -12.77 -23.23
CA GLU A 101 12.52 -13.91 -23.77
C GLU A 101 13.46 -14.53 -22.73
N LYS A 102 12.89 -15.32 -21.82
CA LYS A 102 13.63 -15.89 -20.67
C LYS A 102 14.71 -16.90 -21.04
N ASN A 103 14.60 -17.54 -22.21
CA ASN A 103 15.54 -18.57 -22.66
C ASN A 103 16.89 -17.98 -23.08
N THR A 104 16.90 -16.72 -23.57
CA THR A 104 18.09 -16.03 -24.04
C THR A 104 19.09 -15.78 -22.91
N VAL A 105 18.61 -15.49 -21.70
CA VAL A 105 19.48 -15.19 -20.55
C VAL A 105 20.37 -16.37 -20.16
N ASN A 106 19.88 -17.61 -20.17
CA ASN A 106 20.73 -18.78 -19.87
C ASN A 106 21.91 -18.89 -20.83
N GLN A 107 21.65 -18.73 -22.14
CA GLN A 107 22.67 -18.83 -23.18
C GLN A 107 23.71 -17.72 -23.04
N MET A 108 23.27 -16.48 -22.78
CA MET A 108 24.18 -15.36 -22.55
C MET A 108 25.03 -15.56 -21.29
N VAL A 109 24.45 -16.06 -20.19
CA VAL A 109 25.22 -16.36 -18.97
C VAL A 109 26.25 -17.46 -19.25
N GLN A 110 25.85 -18.53 -19.94
CA GLN A 110 26.75 -19.62 -20.30
C GLN A 110 27.89 -19.15 -21.20
N SER A 111 27.61 -18.26 -22.16
CA SER A 111 28.63 -17.63 -23.02
C SER A 111 29.59 -16.75 -22.21
N LEU A 112 29.07 -15.98 -21.25
CA LEU A 112 29.85 -15.08 -20.41
C LEU A 112 30.81 -15.83 -19.47
N ILE A 113 30.41 -17.01 -18.97
CA ILE A 113 31.25 -17.83 -18.07
C ILE A 113 32.14 -18.82 -18.83
N GLY A 114 31.75 -19.24 -20.03
CA GLY A 114 32.48 -20.25 -20.81
C GLY A 114 32.68 -21.56 -20.03
N ASN A 115 33.92 -22.06 -20.01
CA ASN A 115 34.35 -23.26 -19.28
C ASN A 115 35.15 -22.92 -18.00
N ASP A 116 34.84 -21.79 -17.36
CA ASP A 116 35.52 -21.32 -16.15
C ASP A 116 35.39 -22.33 -14.99
N GLN A 117 36.49 -22.97 -14.62
CA GLN A 117 36.56 -23.96 -13.53
C GLN A 117 36.30 -23.34 -12.14
N HIS A 118 36.35 -22.00 -12.03
CA HIS A 118 36.00 -21.27 -10.81
C HIS A 118 34.51 -20.93 -10.73
N VAL A 119 33.69 -21.53 -11.59
CA VAL A 119 32.23 -21.39 -11.57
C VAL A 119 31.58 -22.77 -11.44
N TRP A 120 30.68 -22.91 -10.47
CA TRP A 120 29.88 -24.10 -10.26
C TRP A 120 28.49 -23.91 -10.89
N VAL A 121 28.23 -24.68 -11.95
CA VAL A 121 26.93 -24.71 -12.68
C VAL A 121 26.24 -26.07 -12.64
N THR A 122 26.80 -27.04 -11.92
CA THR A 122 26.23 -28.38 -11.80
C THR A 122 25.06 -28.39 -10.81
N SER A 123 24.02 -29.19 -11.10
CA SER A 123 22.82 -29.32 -10.25
C SER A 123 23.06 -30.07 -8.94
N GLY A 124 24.12 -30.87 -8.84
CA GLY A 124 24.43 -31.62 -7.63
C GLY A 124 24.85 -30.70 -6.48
N MET A 125 24.37 -30.99 -5.27
CA MET A 125 24.72 -30.26 -4.06
C MET A 125 26.20 -30.50 -3.70
N PRO A 126 27.06 -29.48 -3.70
CA PRO A 126 28.48 -29.65 -3.39
C PRO A 126 28.76 -29.59 -1.89
N ASN A 127 29.94 -30.10 -1.52
CA ASN A 127 30.57 -29.79 -0.24
C ASN A 127 31.44 -28.53 -0.33
N MET A 128 31.82 -28.00 0.83
CA MET A 128 32.63 -26.79 0.91
C MET A 128 33.96 -26.90 0.17
N GLY A 129 34.65 -28.05 0.24
CA GLY A 129 35.92 -28.26 -0.45
C GLY A 129 35.82 -28.08 -1.97
N GLN A 130 34.68 -28.43 -2.57
CA GLN A 130 34.45 -28.32 -4.01
C GLN A 130 34.16 -26.89 -4.49
N VAL A 131 33.63 -26.01 -3.61
CA VAL A 131 33.15 -24.66 -3.98
C VAL A 131 34.01 -23.52 -3.45
N ARG A 132 35.03 -23.78 -2.62
CA ARG A 132 35.99 -22.74 -2.21
C ARG A 132 36.66 -22.10 -3.41
N GLY A 133 36.73 -20.77 -3.39
CA GLY A 133 37.24 -19.95 -4.48
C GLY A 133 36.30 -19.87 -5.69
N LYS A 134 35.07 -20.36 -5.58
CA LYS A 134 34.14 -20.44 -6.71
C LYS A 134 32.88 -19.59 -6.55
N ILE A 135 32.38 -19.16 -7.70
CA ILE A 135 31.02 -18.63 -7.85
C ILE A 135 30.08 -19.82 -8.04
N VAL A 136 28.99 -19.87 -7.28
CA VAL A 136 28.02 -20.96 -7.31
C VAL A 136 26.68 -20.43 -7.81
N PHE A 137 26.25 -20.83 -9.00
CA PHE A 137 24.94 -20.41 -9.49
C PHE A 137 23.81 -21.21 -8.83
N LEU A 138 22.65 -20.57 -8.69
CA LEU A 138 21.42 -21.20 -8.23
C LEU A 138 20.36 -21.15 -9.34
N GLN A 139 19.75 -22.29 -9.63
CA GLN A 139 18.71 -22.43 -10.64
C GLN A 139 17.30 -22.42 -10.03
N LYS A 140 16.38 -21.75 -10.72
CA LYS A 140 14.96 -21.72 -10.39
C LYS A 140 14.15 -21.28 -11.60
N SER A 141 13.02 -21.93 -11.84
CA SER A 141 12.09 -21.60 -12.92
C SER A 141 12.78 -21.63 -14.29
N THR A 142 12.93 -20.49 -14.96
CA THR A 142 13.50 -20.41 -16.32
C THR A 142 15.02 -20.36 -16.33
N PHE A 143 15.68 -20.05 -15.23
CA PHE A 143 17.15 -20.10 -15.15
C PHE A 143 17.59 -21.49 -14.67
N THR A 144 18.45 -22.18 -15.44
CA THR A 144 18.70 -23.63 -15.31
C THR A 144 20.17 -23.99 -14.99
N LEU A 145 20.98 -23.03 -14.56
CA LEU A 145 22.40 -23.26 -14.24
C LEU A 145 22.61 -23.31 -12.72
N GLY A 146 23.33 -24.34 -12.24
CA GLY A 146 23.74 -24.47 -10.86
C GLY A 146 22.79 -25.25 -9.97
N ILE A 147 22.87 -25.04 -8.66
CA ILE A 147 22.16 -25.84 -7.66
C ILE A 147 20.67 -25.46 -7.65
N PRO A 148 19.72 -26.43 -7.63
CA PRO A 148 18.32 -26.09 -7.55
C PRO A 148 17.96 -25.40 -6.22
N LEU A 149 17.08 -24.40 -6.33
CA LEU A 149 16.69 -23.53 -5.23
C LEU A 149 15.22 -23.73 -4.86
N ILE A 150 14.97 -24.04 -3.58
CA ILE A 150 13.64 -23.99 -2.97
C ILE A 150 13.47 -22.61 -2.33
N ASP A 151 12.40 -21.93 -2.71
CA ASP A 151 12.00 -20.67 -2.11
C ASP A 151 10.88 -20.94 -1.12
N THR A 152 11.10 -20.54 0.12
CA THR A 152 10.10 -20.64 1.19
C THR A 152 8.98 -19.59 1.03
N ASP A 153 9.18 -18.61 0.14
CA ASP A 153 8.18 -17.61 -0.22
C ASP A 153 7.18 -18.20 -1.23
N GLY A 154 5.92 -18.32 -0.81
CA GLY A 154 4.80 -18.55 -1.74
C GLY A 154 4.49 -17.29 -2.55
N LYS A 155 3.95 -17.43 -3.78
CA LYS A 155 3.64 -16.29 -4.68
C LYS A 155 2.94 -15.13 -3.93
N GLY A 156 3.63 -13.99 -3.75
CA GLY A 156 3.05 -12.73 -3.27
C GLY A 156 3.40 -12.27 -1.83
N GLN A 157 4.40 -12.85 -1.16
CA GLN A 157 4.70 -12.59 0.26
C GLN A 157 5.73 -11.49 0.56
N THR A 158 6.37 -10.91 -0.47
CA THR A 158 7.18 -9.69 -0.35
C THR A 158 6.33 -8.44 -0.08
N LYS A 159 5.01 -8.50 -0.30
CA LYS A 159 4.09 -7.41 0.02
C LYS A 159 3.82 -7.32 1.53
N VAL A 160 3.96 -6.12 2.10
CA VAL A 160 3.83 -5.88 3.55
C VAL A 160 2.76 -4.83 3.83
N SER A 161 1.57 -5.27 4.25
CA SER A 161 0.53 -4.38 4.78
C SER A 161 0.77 -4.00 6.25
N ASN A 162 1.31 -4.95 7.03
CA ASN A 162 1.64 -4.81 8.44
C ASN A 162 2.93 -5.58 8.72
N VAL A 163 3.86 -4.94 9.42
CA VAL A 163 5.18 -5.52 9.74
C VAL A 163 5.05 -6.74 10.67
N LYS A 164 4.14 -6.71 11.65
CA LYS A 164 3.95 -7.86 12.56
C LYS A 164 3.50 -9.13 11.81
N ASP A 165 2.70 -8.97 10.76
CA ASP A 165 2.29 -10.11 9.95
C ASP A 165 3.47 -10.67 9.14
N LYS A 166 4.43 -9.82 8.76
CA LYS A 166 5.67 -10.25 8.09
C LYS A 166 6.55 -11.05 9.05
N ASP A 167 6.69 -10.63 10.30
CA ASP A 167 7.45 -11.37 11.33
C ASP A 167 6.95 -12.82 11.47
N ASN A 168 5.63 -13.00 11.59
CA ASN A 168 5.00 -14.33 11.66
C ASN A 168 5.23 -15.16 10.40
N ARG A 169 5.23 -14.54 9.21
CA ARG A 169 5.56 -15.22 7.94
C ARG A 169 7.02 -15.67 7.91
N ILE A 170 7.93 -14.80 8.35
CA ILE A 170 9.37 -15.12 8.44
C ILE A 170 9.59 -16.31 9.39
N ILE A 171 8.93 -16.36 10.55
CA ILE A 171 9.02 -17.51 11.47
C ILE A 171 8.62 -18.80 10.74
N LYS A 172 7.48 -18.80 10.04
CA LYS A 172 7.00 -19.98 9.30
C LYS A 172 8.01 -20.41 8.23
N GLN A 173 8.57 -19.46 7.49
CA GLN A 173 9.55 -19.71 6.44
C GLN A 173 10.86 -20.27 6.99
N LEU A 174 11.35 -19.74 8.11
CA LEU A 174 12.55 -20.25 8.78
C LEU A 174 12.34 -21.67 9.32
N ASN A 175 11.14 -22.01 9.81
CA ASN A 175 10.83 -23.39 10.20
C ASN A 175 10.84 -24.34 8.99
N GLN A 176 10.24 -23.93 7.86
CA GLN A 176 10.32 -24.69 6.62
C GLN A 176 11.76 -24.85 6.12
N ALA A 177 12.59 -23.80 6.25
CA ALA A 177 14.00 -23.87 5.91
C ALA A 177 14.76 -24.84 6.80
N THR A 178 14.41 -24.91 8.09
CA THR A 178 14.99 -25.87 9.05
C THR A 178 14.69 -27.31 8.66
N GLU A 179 13.46 -27.59 8.21
CA GLU A 179 13.05 -28.91 7.76
C GLU A 179 13.72 -29.32 6.43
N ALA A 180 13.97 -28.37 5.54
CA ALA A 180 14.54 -28.62 4.21
C ALA A 180 16.08 -28.58 4.17
N CYS A 181 16.73 -28.00 5.18
CA CYS A 181 18.19 -27.95 5.27
C CYS A 181 18.83 -29.34 5.20
N GLY A 182 20.01 -29.42 4.58
CA GLY A 182 20.75 -30.67 4.40
C GLY A 182 20.28 -31.55 3.24
N GLY A 183 19.22 -31.16 2.53
CA GLY A 183 18.82 -31.82 1.28
C GLY A 183 19.68 -31.44 0.08
N ASP A 184 19.25 -31.86 -1.11
CA ASP A 184 19.93 -31.62 -2.40
C ASP A 184 19.64 -30.24 -3.01
N ASN A 185 18.87 -29.40 -2.33
CA ASN A 185 18.49 -28.07 -2.79
C ASN A 185 19.00 -26.99 -1.85
N ALA A 186 19.35 -25.83 -2.40
CA ALA A 186 19.55 -24.64 -1.59
C ALA A 186 18.17 -24.12 -1.15
N VAL A 187 18.05 -23.67 0.10
CA VAL A 187 16.79 -23.15 0.64
C VAL A 187 16.93 -21.67 0.90
N LEU A 188 15.96 -20.87 0.44
CA LEU A 188 15.98 -19.43 0.51
C LEU A 188 14.77 -18.88 1.26
N THR A 189 15.05 -17.95 2.18
CA THR A 189 14.05 -17.18 2.93
C THR A 189 14.28 -15.69 2.72
N TYR A 190 13.23 -14.98 2.31
CA TYR A 190 13.25 -13.53 2.13
C TYR A 190 12.66 -12.81 3.34
N THR A 191 13.51 -12.05 4.02
CA THR A 191 13.07 -11.14 5.09
C THR A 191 12.79 -9.74 4.55
N SER A 192 13.22 -9.47 3.31
CA SER A 192 12.87 -8.28 2.52
C SER A 192 11.36 -8.12 2.32
N GLY A 193 10.94 -6.88 2.05
CA GLY A 193 9.55 -6.61 1.73
C GLY A 193 9.26 -5.16 1.44
N THR A 194 8.19 -4.92 0.70
CA THR A 194 7.70 -3.59 0.35
C THR A 194 6.20 -3.54 0.62
N GLY A 195 5.70 -2.42 1.13
CA GLY A 195 4.27 -2.21 1.21
C GLY A 195 3.67 -1.60 -0.06
N PHE A 196 4.51 -1.33 -1.07
CA PHE A 196 4.07 -0.89 -2.39
C PHE A 196 3.07 -1.87 -3.00
N GLY A 197 1.94 -1.34 -3.50
CA GLY A 197 0.82 -2.14 -4.00
C GLY A 197 -0.02 -2.84 -2.91
N THR A 198 0.00 -2.32 -1.67
CA THR A 198 -0.95 -2.65 -0.59
C THR A 198 -1.58 -1.36 -0.02
N PHE A 199 -2.88 -1.38 0.28
CA PHE A 199 -3.59 -0.18 0.76
C PHE A 199 -3.05 0.35 2.10
N TRP A 200 -2.82 -0.54 3.07
CA TRP A 200 -2.37 -0.17 4.41
C TRP A 200 -0.84 -0.02 4.55
N GLY A 201 -0.08 -0.64 3.64
CA GLY A 201 1.38 -0.62 3.66
C GLY A 201 2.01 0.33 2.65
N MET A 202 1.24 1.07 1.87
CA MET A 202 1.72 1.86 0.74
C MET A 202 2.90 2.79 1.02
N PHE A 203 3.04 3.28 2.26
CA PHE A 203 4.16 4.13 2.71
C PHE A 203 5.33 3.37 3.32
N LEU A 204 5.30 2.04 3.32
CA LEU A 204 6.37 1.16 3.79
C LEU A 204 7.32 0.87 2.62
N THR A 205 8.31 1.73 2.44
CA THR A 205 9.44 1.48 1.56
C THR A 205 10.25 0.26 2.02
N PRO A 206 11.03 -0.41 1.15
CA PRO A 206 11.94 -1.49 1.54
C PRO A 206 12.80 -1.13 2.77
N LYS A 207 13.34 0.09 2.80
CA LYS A 207 14.10 0.62 3.94
C LYS A 207 13.28 0.67 5.24
N ARG A 208 12.06 1.21 5.20
CA ARG A 208 11.18 1.31 6.40
C ARG A 208 10.75 -0.06 6.92
N VAL A 209 10.61 -1.05 6.03
CA VAL A 209 10.36 -2.44 6.42
C VAL A 209 11.61 -3.02 7.09
N ALA A 210 12.78 -2.88 6.46
CA ALA A 210 14.05 -3.37 6.96
C ALA A 210 14.43 -2.77 8.34
N GLU A 211 14.17 -1.48 8.56
CA GLU A 211 14.40 -0.79 9.85
C GLU A 211 13.65 -1.43 11.03
N LYS A 212 12.55 -2.14 10.76
CA LYS A 212 11.77 -2.85 11.79
C LYS A 212 12.07 -4.35 11.81
N VAL A 213 12.15 -4.98 10.63
CA VAL A 213 12.34 -6.43 10.49
C VAL A 213 13.76 -6.83 10.87
N ASN A 214 14.80 -6.07 10.50
CA ASN A 214 16.20 -6.47 10.74
C ASN A 214 16.54 -6.53 12.24
N PRO A 215 16.19 -5.54 13.09
CA PRO A 215 16.43 -5.64 14.53
C PRO A 215 15.67 -6.80 15.18
N TRP A 216 14.39 -6.99 14.80
CA TRP A 216 13.59 -8.11 15.30
C TRP A 216 14.18 -9.46 14.91
N LEU A 217 14.57 -9.63 13.64
CA LEU A 217 15.19 -10.85 13.14
C LEU A 217 16.52 -11.14 13.84
N ASN A 218 17.33 -10.11 14.09
CA ASN A 218 18.58 -10.25 14.84
C ASN A 218 18.32 -10.81 16.25
N GLN A 219 17.32 -10.27 16.95
CA GLN A 219 16.90 -10.77 18.26
C GLN A 219 16.37 -12.20 18.20
N TYR A 220 15.51 -12.49 17.21
CA TYR A 220 14.93 -13.82 17.01
C TYR A 220 16.01 -14.87 16.74
N LEU A 221 16.98 -14.61 15.87
CA LEU A 221 18.04 -15.58 15.55
C LEU A 221 18.99 -15.83 16.73
N ARG A 222 19.28 -14.81 17.55
CA ARG A 222 20.14 -14.94 18.74
C ARG A 222 19.58 -15.89 19.79
N GLN A 223 18.26 -16.08 19.83
CA GLN A 223 17.63 -17.01 20.78
C GLN A 223 18.08 -18.47 20.58
N PHE A 224 18.58 -18.82 19.38
CA PHE A 224 19.03 -20.17 19.05
C PHE A 224 20.52 -20.41 19.37
N TYR A 225 21.26 -19.41 19.84
CA TYR A 225 22.67 -19.59 20.21
C TYR A 225 22.94 -20.64 21.30
N PRO A 226 22.05 -20.80 22.31
CA PRO A 226 22.20 -21.86 23.30
C PRO A 226 21.94 -23.28 22.75
N ASN A 227 21.30 -23.42 21.60
CA ASN A 227 20.91 -24.72 21.06
C ASN A 227 22.12 -25.53 20.60
N GLN A 228 22.08 -26.84 20.85
CA GLN A 228 23.09 -27.82 20.42
C GLN A 228 22.39 -29.06 19.85
N PRO A 229 22.48 -29.33 18.53
CA PRO A 229 23.00 -28.46 17.48
C PRO A 229 22.11 -27.22 17.24
N ARG A 230 22.69 -26.16 16.66
CA ARG A 230 21.93 -24.98 16.21
C ARG A 230 21.10 -25.33 14.96
N PRO A 231 19.92 -24.74 14.78
CA PRO A 231 19.12 -24.92 13.57
C PRO A 231 19.83 -24.35 12.34
N CYS A 232 19.62 -24.98 11.19
CA CYS A 232 20.02 -24.47 9.89
C CYS A 232 18.86 -23.73 9.26
N PHE A 233 19.08 -22.54 8.71
CA PHE A 233 18.04 -21.76 8.03
C PHE A 233 18.32 -21.58 6.53
N GLY A 234 19.32 -22.24 5.99
CA GLY A 234 19.75 -22.05 4.60
C GLY A 234 20.15 -20.59 4.35
N ILE A 235 19.68 -20.02 3.26
CA ILE A 235 20.00 -18.65 2.85
C ILE A 235 18.94 -17.70 3.41
N ILE A 236 19.38 -16.67 4.13
CA ILE A 236 18.52 -15.57 4.62
C ILE A 236 18.85 -14.32 3.80
N ALA A 237 17.98 -13.95 2.86
CA ALA A 237 18.15 -12.78 2.00
C ALA A 237 17.41 -11.56 2.55
N MET A 238 18.14 -10.47 2.73
CA MET A 238 17.73 -9.28 3.50
C MET A 238 17.84 -8.00 2.66
N ASP A 239 17.00 -7.01 2.96
CA ASP A 239 17.18 -5.61 2.53
C ASP A 239 17.95 -4.85 3.61
N PHE A 240 18.90 -3.99 3.21
CA PHE A 240 19.72 -3.16 4.09
C PHE A 240 20.26 -3.86 5.37
N PRO A 241 20.87 -5.06 5.28
CA PRO A 241 21.33 -5.76 6.46
C PRO A 241 22.48 -5.00 7.13
N GLY A 242 22.33 -4.72 8.43
CA GLY A 242 23.41 -4.19 9.25
C GLY A 242 24.45 -5.26 9.61
N ILE A 243 25.68 -4.83 9.93
CA ILE A 243 26.79 -5.74 10.27
C ILE A 243 26.43 -6.70 11.41
N ASP A 244 25.72 -6.23 12.44
CA ASP A 244 25.32 -7.06 13.58
C ASP A 244 24.42 -8.23 13.18
N LEU A 245 23.47 -7.99 12.27
CA LEU A 245 22.57 -9.03 11.77
C LEU A 245 23.33 -10.01 10.88
N ILE A 246 24.20 -9.52 9.99
CA ILE A 246 25.05 -10.37 9.14
C ILE A 246 25.90 -11.29 10.02
N GLN A 247 26.58 -10.72 11.03
CA GLN A 247 27.38 -11.51 11.97
C GLN A 247 26.52 -12.49 12.76
N THR A 248 25.27 -12.13 13.08
CA THR A 248 24.37 -13.03 13.77
C THR A 248 24.00 -14.25 12.96
N VAL A 249 23.68 -14.06 11.68
CA VAL A 249 23.38 -15.14 10.73
C VAL A 249 24.61 -16.03 10.54
N ILE A 250 25.80 -15.41 10.40
CA ILE A 250 27.08 -16.11 10.38
C ILE A 250 27.16 -17.00 11.61
N ASN A 251 27.20 -16.44 12.82
CA ASN A 251 27.46 -17.16 14.07
C ASN A 251 26.58 -18.39 14.32
N LEU A 252 25.41 -18.53 13.70
CA LEU A 252 24.59 -19.76 13.75
C LEU A 252 25.31 -21.02 13.28
N ASN A 253 26.33 -20.90 12.42
CA ASN A 253 27.10 -22.06 11.93
C ASN A 253 28.15 -22.58 12.92
N TRP A 254 28.42 -21.85 14.00
CA TRP A 254 29.47 -22.15 14.97
C TRP A 254 28.87 -22.50 16.32
N CYS A 255 29.37 -23.54 16.96
CA CYS A 255 29.17 -23.69 18.40
C CYS A 255 30.25 -22.84 19.09
N LEU A 256 29.86 -21.79 19.80
CA LEU A 256 30.79 -21.12 20.71
C LEU A 256 31.00 -22.07 21.89
N THR A 257 32.13 -22.77 21.92
CA THR A 257 32.65 -23.35 23.16
C THR A 257 32.86 -22.21 24.14
N ILE A 258 32.13 -22.25 25.26
CA ILE A 258 32.21 -21.25 26.33
C ILE A 258 33.66 -21.21 26.83
N GLY A 259 34.39 -20.18 26.44
CA GLY A 259 35.81 -20.02 26.79
C GLY A 259 36.39 -18.63 26.50
N GLN A 260 35.57 -17.64 26.15
CA GLN A 260 36.00 -16.24 26.11
C GLN A 260 34.90 -15.37 26.73
N THR A 261 35.19 -14.92 27.95
CA THR A 261 34.43 -13.99 28.76
C THR A 261 34.32 -12.63 28.06
N LEU A 262 33.12 -12.23 27.67
CA LEU A 262 32.76 -10.82 27.54
C LEU A 262 31.99 -10.41 28.79
N SER A 263 32.70 -9.68 29.64
CA SER A 263 32.18 -8.94 30.79
C SER A 263 31.17 -7.89 30.32
N GLY A 264 29.99 -7.85 30.96
CA GLY A 264 29.02 -6.77 30.78
C GLY A 264 27.56 -7.26 30.81
N GLY A 265 27.07 -7.64 31.99
CA GLY A 265 25.63 -7.81 32.20
C GLY A 265 24.99 -6.51 32.70
N VAL A 266 23.72 -6.25 32.34
CA VAL A 266 22.65 -5.80 33.27
C VAL A 266 21.27 -6.23 32.73
N HIS A 267 20.66 -7.11 33.51
CA HIS A 267 19.24 -7.40 33.81
C HIS A 267 18.06 -6.90 32.97
N LEU A 268 17.25 -7.90 32.56
CA LEU A 268 15.83 -7.86 32.22
C LEU A 268 14.97 -7.83 33.50
N PHE A 269 13.91 -7.02 33.55
CA PHE A 269 12.81 -7.17 34.51
C PHE A 269 11.49 -7.38 33.75
N SER A 270 10.86 -8.54 33.96
CA SER A 270 9.45 -8.80 33.67
C SER A 270 8.59 -8.35 34.85
N PHE A 271 7.39 -7.82 34.58
CA PHE A 271 6.30 -7.76 35.54
C PHE A 271 4.98 -8.17 34.86
N PHE A 272 4.39 -9.25 35.34
CA PHE A 272 2.96 -9.55 35.27
C PHE A 272 2.41 -9.34 36.69
N TYR A 273 1.30 -8.62 36.86
CA TYR A 273 0.24 -9.05 37.77
C TYR A 273 -1.11 -8.34 37.53
N SER A 274 -2.14 -9.09 37.88
CA SER A 274 -3.60 -8.99 37.72
C SER A 274 -4.31 -8.11 38.76
N ASN A 275 -5.44 -7.46 38.42
CA ASN A 275 -6.78 -7.79 39.00
C ASN A 275 -7.95 -6.87 38.55
N ARG A 276 -8.97 -7.53 37.97
CA ARG A 276 -10.42 -7.59 38.32
C ARG A 276 -11.11 -6.42 39.06
N HIS A 277 -12.29 -5.98 38.59
CA HIS A 277 -13.56 -5.92 39.37
C HIS A 277 -14.83 -5.74 38.49
N LYS A 278 -15.99 -6.14 39.05
CA LYS A 278 -17.30 -6.51 38.43
C LYS A 278 -18.37 -5.38 38.43
N HIS A 279 -19.28 -5.49 37.44
CA HIS A 279 -20.74 -5.20 37.36
C HIS A 279 -21.46 -4.14 38.22
N SER A 280 -22.37 -3.38 37.59
CA SER A 280 -23.78 -3.24 38.02
C SER A 280 -24.70 -2.71 36.90
N THR A 281 -25.93 -3.23 36.83
CA THR A 281 -27.02 -2.88 35.90
C THR A 281 -28.06 -1.99 36.58
N GLY A 282 -28.56 -0.97 35.88
CA GLY A 282 -29.74 -0.20 36.28
C GLY A 282 -30.36 0.52 35.09
N ALA A 283 -31.65 0.28 34.83
CA ALA A 283 -32.41 0.92 33.76
C ALA A 283 -32.80 2.35 34.14
N GLY A 284 -32.37 3.35 33.36
CA GLY A 284 -32.72 4.76 33.52
C GLY A 284 -33.62 5.26 32.37
N ARG A 285 -34.70 5.96 32.72
CA ARG A 285 -35.66 6.56 31.79
C ARG A 285 -35.25 8.01 31.50
N MET A 286 -35.23 8.43 30.22
CA MET A 286 -34.92 9.82 29.82
C MET A 286 -36.06 10.80 30.19
N SER A 287 -35.71 12.02 30.60
CA SER A 287 -36.66 13.14 30.80
C SER A 287 -36.08 14.46 30.27
N VAL A 288 -36.90 15.28 29.63
CA VAL A 288 -36.55 16.64 29.18
C VAL A 288 -37.39 17.62 29.99
N THR A 289 -36.76 18.66 30.54
CA THR A 289 -37.46 19.68 31.34
C THR A 289 -37.20 21.06 30.73
N MET A 290 -38.26 21.79 30.44
CA MET A 290 -38.20 23.16 29.94
C MET A 290 -38.49 24.12 31.09
N THR A 291 -37.56 25.04 31.37
CA THR A 291 -37.80 26.14 32.32
C THR A 291 -37.59 27.47 31.61
N LYS A 292 -38.47 28.42 31.89
CA LYS A 292 -38.48 29.75 31.26
C LYS A 292 -38.40 30.79 32.36
N ALA A 293 -37.32 31.56 32.36
CA ALA A 293 -37.15 32.72 33.25
C ALA A 293 -36.48 33.84 32.44
N ASP A 294 -37.00 35.07 32.58
CA ASP A 294 -36.43 36.32 32.08
C ASP A 294 -35.98 36.33 30.61
N GLY A 295 -36.89 35.92 29.72
CA GLY A 295 -36.71 36.10 28.26
C GLY A 295 -35.70 35.16 27.60
N ILE A 296 -35.02 34.30 28.36
CA ILE A 296 -34.10 33.28 27.81
C ILE A 296 -34.67 31.89 28.09
N THR A 297 -34.80 31.09 27.02
CA THR A 297 -35.27 29.70 27.13
C THR A 297 -34.04 28.81 27.27
N VAL A 298 -33.84 28.21 28.44
CA VAL A 298 -32.70 27.32 28.71
C VAL A 298 -33.15 25.87 28.49
N PHE A 299 -32.53 25.21 27.50
CA PHE A 299 -32.73 23.79 27.22
C PHE A 299 -31.68 22.97 27.95
N THR A 300 -32.09 22.30 29.03
CA THR A 300 -31.21 21.36 29.74
C THR A 300 -31.50 19.95 29.22
N VAL A 301 -30.57 19.41 28.42
CA VAL A 301 -30.65 18.05 27.88
C VAL A 301 -29.61 17.19 28.59
N THR A 302 -30.06 16.21 29.36
CA THR A 302 -29.18 15.21 29.99
C THR A 302 -28.94 14.06 29.00
N SER A 303 -27.70 13.90 28.53
CA SER A 303 -27.31 12.79 27.65
C SER A 303 -27.22 11.46 28.42
N ASP A 304 -27.67 10.37 27.81
CA ASP A 304 -27.56 9.02 28.37
C ASP A 304 -26.10 8.53 28.34
N PRO A 305 -25.46 8.27 29.50
CA PRO A 305 -24.07 7.84 29.57
C PRO A 305 -23.82 6.40 29.05
N GLN A 306 -24.86 5.62 28.72
CA GLN A 306 -24.71 4.26 28.18
C GLN A 306 -24.98 4.12 26.67
N SER A 307 -25.27 5.22 25.97
CA SER A 307 -25.53 5.18 24.52
C SER A 307 -24.23 5.12 23.71
N VAL A 308 -24.17 4.20 22.75
CA VAL A 308 -23.03 3.95 21.86
C VAL A 308 -22.85 5.06 20.80
N TYR A 309 -23.80 5.99 20.68
CA TYR A 309 -23.77 7.06 19.68
C TYR A 309 -23.25 8.39 20.24
N PRO A 310 -22.44 9.16 19.46
CA PRO A 310 -21.94 10.47 19.87
C PRO A 310 -23.07 11.45 20.27
N PRO A 311 -22.83 12.38 21.21
CA PRO A 311 -23.86 13.31 21.70
C PRO A 311 -24.53 14.13 20.59
N LEU A 312 -23.75 14.51 19.56
CA LEU A 312 -24.24 15.21 18.36
C LEU A 312 -25.32 14.43 17.59
N CYS A 313 -25.20 13.11 17.53
CA CYS A 313 -26.15 12.24 16.83
C CYS A 313 -27.47 12.10 17.60
N GLN A 314 -27.43 12.24 18.93
CA GLN A 314 -28.62 12.23 19.80
C GLN A 314 -29.34 13.59 19.78
N ILE A 315 -28.59 14.68 19.71
CA ILE A 315 -29.10 16.05 19.59
C ILE A 315 -29.76 16.26 18.21
N LEU A 316 -29.16 15.76 17.13
CA LEU A 316 -29.75 15.77 15.78
C LEU A 316 -31.07 14.99 15.72
N LYS A 317 -31.23 13.95 16.54
CA LYS A 317 -32.47 13.15 16.62
C LYS A 317 -33.61 13.91 17.30
N SER A 318 -33.32 14.81 18.26
CA SER A 318 -34.35 15.61 18.95
C SER A 318 -34.71 16.90 18.21
N LEU A 319 -33.78 17.48 17.43
CA LEU A 319 -34.01 18.70 16.66
C LEU A 319 -34.86 18.49 15.38
N CYS A 320 -34.98 17.25 14.91
CA CYS A 320 -35.71 16.90 13.69
C CYS A 320 -37.21 16.56 13.89
N TYR A 321 -37.72 16.58 15.12
CA TYR A 321 -39.13 16.23 15.39
C TYR A 321 -40.06 17.45 15.32
N SER A 322 -40.35 17.89 14.10
CA SER A 322 -41.60 18.62 13.81
C SER A 322 -42.60 17.64 13.18
N PRO A 323 -43.86 17.52 13.68
CA PRO A 323 -44.84 16.54 13.19
C PRO A 323 -45.17 16.65 11.69
N VAL A 324 -44.91 17.81 11.07
CA VAL A 324 -45.15 18.10 9.66
C VAL A 324 -44.02 17.55 8.75
N CYS A 325 -42.83 17.32 9.30
CA CYS A 325 -41.66 16.85 8.54
C CYS A 325 -41.59 15.32 8.35
N CYS A 326 -42.41 14.56 9.09
CA CYS A 326 -42.35 13.09 9.13
C CYS A 326 -43.53 12.40 8.42
N SER A 327 -44.52 13.12 7.89
CA SER A 327 -45.62 12.53 7.13
C SER A 327 -45.23 12.35 5.66
N VAL A 328 -45.37 11.12 5.15
CA VAL A 328 -45.13 10.81 3.72
C VAL A 328 -46.22 11.50 2.89
N SER A 329 -45.82 12.41 2.01
CA SER A 329 -46.78 13.12 1.15
C SER A 329 -47.18 12.24 -0.04
N GLN A 330 -48.45 11.84 -0.08
CA GLN A 330 -49.02 11.09 -1.21
C GLN A 330 -48.94 11.89 -2.53
N HIS A 331 -48.93 13.23 -2.46
CA HIS A 331 -48.83 14.09 -3.64
C HIS A 331 -47.41 14.11 -4.22
N LEU A 332 -46.37 14.23 -3.37
CA LEU A 332 -44.97 14.15 -3.81
C LEU A 332 -44.65 12.78 -4.41
N ARG A 333 -45.22 11.70 -3.84
CA ARG A 333 -45.10 10.34 -4.36
C ARG A 333 -45.65 10.17 -5.78
N ARG A 334 -46.65 10.96 -6.19
CA ARG A 334 -47.28 10.90 -7.52
C ARG A 334 -46.45 11.64 -8.58
N VAL A 335 -45.72 12.68 -8.18
CA VAL A 335 -44.94 13.56 -9.07
C VAL A 335 -43.50 13.08 -9.27
N GLN A 336 -42.90 12.44 -8.26
CA GLN A 336 -41.48 12.07 -8.28
C GLN A 336 -41.15 10.73 -8.96
N ARG A 337 -42.13 10.07 -9.59
CA ARG A 337 -41.96 8.69 -10.09
C ARG A 337 -40.90 8.58 -11.19
N THR A 338 -39.94 7.67 -10.94
CA THR A 338 -39.05 6.95 -11.87
C THR A 338 -37.71 7.57 -12.33
N SER A 339 -37.40 8.84 -12.04
CA SER A 339 -36.13 9.43 -12.51
C SER A 339 -35.07 9.66 -11.42
N GLN A 340 -35.45 9.94 -10.17
CA GLN A 340 -34.48 10.30 -9.11
C GLN A 340 -33.65 9.11 -8.63
N SER A 341 -34.22 7.91 -8.60
CA SER A 341 -33.50 6.69 -8.23
C SER A 341 -32.44 6.33 -9.25
N VAL A 342 -32.68 6.64 -10.53
CA VAL A 342 -31.69 6.45 -11.61
C VAL A 342 -30.53 7.43 -11.42
N LEU A 343 -30.80 8.71 -11.18
CA LEU A 343 -29.76 9.70 -10.89
C LEU A 343 -28.99 9.35 -9.61
N GLY A 344 -29.69 8.90 -8.57
CA GLY A 344 -29.07 8.49 -7.32
C GLY A 344 -28.18 7.24 -7.47
N ALA A 345 -28.58 6.27 -8.30
CA ALA A 345 -27.73 5.14 -8.65
C ALA A 345 -26.50 5.56 -9.46
N LEU A 346 -26.64 6.54 -10.37
CA LEU A 346 -25.52 7.09 -11.12
C LEU A 346 -24.53 7.84 -10.21
N HIS A 347 -25.00 8.65 -9.24
CA HIS A 347 -24.14 9.27 -8.22
C HIS A 347 -23.35 8.22 -7.42
N ILE A 348 -23.99 7.14 -7.00
CA ILE A 348 -23.32 6.05 -6.26
C ILE A 348 -22.25 5.39 -7.15
N MET A 349 -22.58 5.12 -8.42
CA MET A 349 -21.65 4.51 -9.37
C MET A 349 -20.44 5.42 -9.62
N VAL A 350 -20.66 6.72 -9.86
CA VAL A 350 -19.60 7.72 -10.04
C VAL A 350 -18.74 7.84 -8.78
N GLY A 351 -19.36 7.87 -7.59
CA GLY A 351 -18.63 7.91 -6.31
C GLY A 351 -17.72 6.69 -6.10
N LEU A 352 -18.23 5.48 -6.39
CA LEU A 352 -17.43 4.25 -6.31
C LEU A 352 -16.28 4.23 -7.34
N LEU A 353 -16.53 4.69 -8.57
CA LEU A 353 -15.50 4.77 -9.61
C LEU A 353 -14.41 5.79 -9.23
N ASN A 354 -14.76 6.93 -8.63
CA ASN A 354 -13.79 7.90 -8.12
C ASN A 354 -12.91 7.32 -7.01
N ILE A 355 -13.48 6.59 -6.05
CA ILE A 355 -12.73 5.89 -4.99
C ILE A 355 -11.80 4.83 -5.60
N GLY A 356 -12.31 4.04 -6.55
CA GLY A 356 -11.55 2.99 -7.23
C GLY A 356 -10.37 3.56 -8.01
N LEU A 357 -10.59 4.55 -8.87
CA LEU A 357 -9.54 5.21 -9.65
C LEU A 357 -8.56 5.96 -8.75
N GLY A 358 -9.04 6.66 -7.71
CA GLY A 358 -8.18 7.30 -6.71
C GLY A 358 -7.26 6.31 -6.01
N THR A 359 -7.77 5.12 -5.66
CA THR A 359 -6.95 4.05 -5.08
C THR A 359 -5.87 3.60 -6.05
N ILE A 360 -6.20 3.41 -7.34
CA ILE A 360 -5.25 2.96 -8.35
C ILE A 360 -4.17 4.04 -8.59
N ILE A 361 -4.56 5.31 -8.67
CA ILE A 361 -3.63 6.44 -8.88
C ILE A 361 -2.61 6.50 -7.74
N ILE A 362 -3.08 6.41 -6.50
CA ILE A 362 -2.21 6.47 -5.31
C ILE A 362 -1.31 5.23 -5.23
N CYS A 363 -1.82 4.04 -5.55
CA CYS A 363 -0.98 2.84 -5.63
C CYS A 363 0.09 2.92 -6.73
N SER A 364 -0.09 3.80 -7.71
CA SER A 364 0.77 3.92 -8.89
C SER A 364 1.72 5.12 -8.83
N LEU A 365 1.64 5.98 -7.80
CA LEU A 365 2.36 7.26 -7.73
C LEU A 365 3.32 7.39 -6.53
N PRO A 366 4.45 8.06 -6.81
CA PRO A 366 5.32 8.85 -5.96
C PRO A 366 4.72 9.69 -4.83
N SER A 367 5.46 9.87 -3.74
CA SER A 367 5.06 10.47 -2.46
C SER A 367 4.72 11.99 -2.43
N TRP A 368 4.36 12.64 -3.55
CA TRP A 368 4.11 14.10 -3.63
C TRP A 368 2.93 14.52 -4.54
N SER A 369 1.88 13.71 -4.67
CA SER A 369 0.66 14.12 -5.39
C SER A 369 -0.32 14.89 -4.48
N LEU A 370 -1.10 15.85 -5.02
CA LEU A 370 -2.16 16.49 -4.20
C LEU A 370 -3.20 15.46 -3.77
N VAL A 371 -3.39 14.38 -4.54
CA VAL A 371 -4.18 13.21 -4.12
C VAL A 371 -3.72 12.64 -2.78
N GLU A 372 -2.42 12.51 -2.54
CA GLU A 372 -1.89 12.00 -1.26
C GLU A 372 -2.09 12.98 -0.11
N SER A 373 -1.90 14.28 -0.36
CA SER A 373 -2.04 15.30 0.68
C SER A 373 -3.49 15.63 1.03
N THR A 374 -4.41 15.57 0.06
CA THR A 374 -5.80 16.03 0.21
C THR A 374 -6.81 14.89 0.25
N GLY A 375 -6.45 13.69 -0.26
CA GLY A 375 -7.35 12.55 -0.35
C GLY A 375 -8.61 12.81 -1.17
N PHE A 376 -8.58 13.77 -2.11
CA PHE A 376 -9.80 14.28 -2.74
C PHE A 376 -10.69 13.24 -3.43
N PRO A 377 -10.16 12.24 -4.16
CA PRO A 377 -11.03 11.24 -4.78
C PRO A 377 -11.82 10.40 -3.75
N PHE A 378 -11.32 10.26 -2.53
CA PHE A 378 -12.00 9.49 -1.47
C PHE A 378 -13.13 10.25 -0.81
N TRP A 379 -12.85 11.47 -0.32
CA TRP A 379 -13.88 12.24 0.37
C TRP A 379 -14.93 12.76 -0.61
N LEU A 380 -14.56 13.12 -1.85
CA LEU A 380 -15.53 13.43 -2.90
C LEU A 380 -16.37 12.21 -3.29
N GLY A 381 -15.74 11.05 -3.49
CA GLY A 381 -16.46 9.82 -3.80
C GLY A 381 -17.46 9.45 -2.70
N GLY A 382 -17.08 9.63 -1.41
CA GLY A 382 -17.97 9.47 -0.27
C GLY A 382 -19.15 10.46 -0.27
N LEU A 383 -18.91 11.72 -0.62
CA LEU A 383 -19.97 12.73 -0.75
C LEU A 383 -20.95 12.40 -1.89
N PHE A 384 -20.47 11.93 -3.04
CA PHE A 384 -21.33 11.55 -4.17
C PHE A 384 -22.19 10.33 -3.82
N ILE A 385 -21.64 9.35 -3.09
CA ILE A 385 -22.44 8.24 -2.54
C ILE A 385 -23.52 8.78 -1.59
N LEU A 386 -23.19 9.73 -0.71
CA LEU A 386 -24.18 10.36 0.18
C LEU A 386 -25.29 11.05 -0.62
N PHE A 387 -24.95 11.86 -1.63
CA PHE A 387 -25.94 12.52 -2.48
C PHE A 387 -26.85 11.52 -3.19
N GLY A 388 -26.29 10.44 -3.72
CA GLY A 388 -27.05 9.37 -4.35
C GLY A 388 -27.99 8.64 -3.40
N THR A 389 -27.54 8.34 -2.17
CA THR A 389 -28.40 7.70 -1.16
C THR A 389 -29.56 8.58 -0.73
N ILE A 390 -29.34 9.88 -0.51
CA ILE A 390 -30.41 10.84 -0.17
C ILE A 390 -31.37 11.01 -1.35
N GLY A 391 -30.87 11.03 -2.59
CA GLY A 391 -31.69 11.06 -3.80
C GLY A 391 -32.68 9.88 -3.86
N ILE A 392 -32.19 8.65 -3.65
CA ILE A 392 -33.03 7.44 -3.62
C ILE A 392 -34.02 7.47 -2.44
N LEU A 393 -33.55 7.87 -1.25
CA LEU A 393 -34.42 7.97 -0.07
C LEU A 393 -35.52 9.01 -0.26
N SER A 394 -35.23 10.14 -0.92
CA SER A 394 -36.21 11.19 -1.21
C SER A 394 -37.32 10.70 -2.13
N GLU A 395 -37.04 9.76 -3.03
CA GLU A 395 -38.07 9.14 -3.88
C GLU A 395 -38.84 8.04 -3.13
N LYS A 396 -38.16 7.23 -2.32
CA LYS A 396 -38.77 6.10 -1.61
C LYS A 396 -39.66 6.55 -0.44
N TYR A 397 -39.27 7.62 0.25
CA TYR A 397 -39.96 8.21 1.40
C TYR A 397 -40.13 9.72 1.21
N PRO A 398 -41.00 10.18 0.29
CA PRO A 398 -41.10 11.60 -0.05
C PRO A 398 -41.70 12.40 1.10
N SER A 399 -40.83 13.06 1.88
CA SER A 399 -41.18 14.08 2.86
C SER A 399 -40.64 15.45 2.41
N PRO A 400 -41.35 16.57 2.68
CA PRO A 400 -40.89 17.91 2.28
C PRO A 400 -39.49 18.23 2.80
N CYS A 401 -39.18 17.84 4.04
CA CYS A 401 -37.86 18.00 4.65
C CYS A 401 -36.78 17.25 3.86
N LEU A 402 -37.02 15.98 3.52
CA LEU A 402 -36.05 15.16 2.81
C LEU A 402 -35.80 15.66 1.37
N VAL A 403 -36.84 16.17 0.70
CA VAL A 403 -36.70 16.77 -0.63
C VAL A 403 -35.94 18.11 -0.57
N ILE A 404 -36.17 18.94 0.45
CA ILE A 404 -35.41 20.18 0.67
C ILE A 404 -33.93 19.87 0.95
N VAL A 405 -33.66 18.91 1.83
CA VAL A 405 -32.29 18.43 2.11
C VAL A 405 -31.64 17.93 0.82
N ASN A 406 -32.36 17.17 -0.01
CA ASN A 406 -31.85 16.73 -1.31
C ASN A 406 -31.48 17.91 -2.22
N VAL A 407 -32.29 18.97 -2.29
CA VAL A 407 -31.97 20.18 -3.07
C VAL A 407 -30.69 20.84 -2.54
N ILE A 408 -30.57 21.03 -1.23
CA ILE A 408 -29.40 21.70 -0.61
C ILE A 408 -28.12 20.89 -0.88
N LEU A 409 -28.17 19.58 -0.68
CA LEU A 409 -27.01 18.71 -0.92
C LEU A 409 -26.58 18.70 -2.39
N ASN A 410 -27.53 18.66 -3.33
CA ASN A 410 -27.20 18.71 -4.76
C ASN A 410 -26.66 20.08 -5.20
N LEU A 411 -27.12 21.19 -4.61
CA LEU A 411 -26.55 22.51 -4.85
C LEU A 411 -25.11 22.61 -4.31
N ALA A 412 -24.84 22.06 -3.13
CA ALA A 412 -23.47 21.93 -2.62
C ALA A 412 -22.61 21.02 -3.53
N GLY A 413 -23.22 19.97 -4.09
CA GLY A 413 -22.59 19.05 -5.03
C GLY A 413 -22.01 19.73 -6.27
N VAL A 414 -22.63 20.80 -6.76
CA VAL A 414 -22.10 21.62 -7.88
C VAL A 414 -20.72 22.21 -7.52
N ALA A 415 -20.58 22.78 -6.32
CA ALA A 415 -19.31 23.36 -5.88
C ALA A 415 -18.23 22.28 -5.71
N PHE A 416 -18.59 21.11 -5.17
CA PHE A 416 -17.68 19.99 -5.01
C PHE A 416 -17.25 19.39 -6.35
N ALA A 417 -18.15 19.27 -7.32
CA ALA A 417 -17.82 18.78 -8.67
C ALA A 417 -16.87 19.74 -9.40
N ILE A 418 -17.09 21.05 -9.30
CA ILE A 418 -16.16 22.07 -9.85
C ILE A 418 -14.80 21.97 -9.17
N THR A 419 -14.77 21.84 -7.84
CA THR A 419 -13.53 21.67 -7.07
C THR A 419 -12.78 20.41 -7.51
N ALA A 420 -13.49 19.29 -7.73
CA ALA A 420 -12.92 18.04 -8.20
C ALA A 420 -12.26 18.18 -9.59
N ILE A 421 -12.91 18.90 -10.52
CA ILE A 421 -12.36 19.20 -11.85
C ILE A 421 -11.07 20.01 -11.72
N VAL A 422 -11.10 21.09 -10.94
CA VAL A 422 -9.94 21.98 -10.77
C VAL A 422 -8.76 21.22 -10.14
N LEU A 423 -8.99 20.47 -9.06
CA LEU A 423 -7.94 19.68 -8.41
C LEU A 423 -7.36 18.62 -9.35
N SER A 424 -8.21 17.92 -10.10
CA SER A 424 -7.76 16.90 -11.07
C SER A 424 -6.94 17.49 -12.21
N ILE A 425 -7.27 18.69 -12.69
CA ILE A 425 -6.49 19.40 -13.72
C ILE A 425 -5.13 19.84 -13.19
N ILE A 426 -5.08 20.38 -11.97
CA ILE A 426 -3.82 20.81 -11.35
C ILE A 426 -2.89 19.61 -11.21
N ASP A 427 -3.37 18.49 -10.65
CA ASP A 427 -2.58 17.27 -10.52
C ASP A 427 -2.12 16.70 -11.87
N MET A 428 -2.99 16.72 -12.88
CA MET A 428 -2.64 16.29 -14.24
C MET A 428 -1.53 17.15 -14.87
N ALA A 429 -1.48 18.44 -14.52
CA ALA A 429 -0.44 19.36 -14.99
C ALA A 429 0.87 19.23 -14.18
N SER A 430 0.79 18.97 -12.88
CA SER A 430 1.95 18.84 -11.99
C SER A 430 2.56 17.44 -11.96
N ILE A 431 1.89 16.43 -12.53
CA ILE A 431 2.39 15.06 -12.54
C ILE A 431 3.70 14.95 -13.32
N TYR A 432 4.78 14.65 -12.60
CA TYR A 432 6.09 14.46 -13.17
C TYR A 432 6.88 13.42 -12.35
N MET A 433 7.43 12.42 -13.03
CA MET A 433 8.27 11.40 -12.39
C MET A 433 9.74 11.81 -12.47
N TRP A 434 10.13 12.77 -11.63
CA TRP A 434 11.49 13.30 -11.68
C TRP A 434 12.55 12.27 -11.26
N TRP A 435 12.26 11.42 -10.26
CA TRP A 435 13.18 10.36 -9.82
C TRP A 435 13.43 9.31 -10.91
N MET A 436 12.45 9.07 -11.78
CA MET A 436 12.51 8.00 -12.77
C MET A 436 13.43 8.41 -13.91
N CYS A 437 14.46 7.59 -14.14
CA CYS A 437 15.57 7.87 -15.04
C CYS A 437 16.43 9.09 -14.62
N SER A 438 16.32 9.59 -13.38
CA SER A 438 17.05 10.79 -12.89
C SER A 438 18.58 10.68 -13.00
N ASP A 439 19.13 9.47 -12.83
CA ASP A 439 20.56 9.22 -13.01
C ASP A 439 21.05 9.48 -14.45
N TYR A 440 20.18 9.35 -15.45
CA TYR A 440 20.49 9.70 -16.83
C TYR A 440 20.36 11.20 -17.10
N ASP A 441 19.51 11.90 -16.34
CA ASP A 441 19.24 13.33 -16.51
C ASP A 441 20.33 14.20 -15.86
N ASN A 442 20.77 13.84 -14.65
CA ASN A 442 21.83 14.54 -13.92
C ASN A 442 23.21 14.45 -14.62
N ASN A 443 23.47 13.36 -15.34
CA ASN A 443 24.71 13.22 -16.14
C ASN A 443 24.76 14.22 -17.31
N TYR A 444 23.62 14.65 -17.85
CA TYR A 444 23.59 15.62 -18.96
C TYR A 444 23.92 17.05 -18.51
N TYR A 445 23.38 17.49 -17.37
CA TYR A 445 23.68 18.83 -16.82
C TYR A 445 25.06 18.90 -16.14
N SER A 446 25.52 17.82 -15.52
CA SER A 446 26.89 17.69 -15.00
C SER A 446 27.94 17.63 -16.12
N GLY A 447 27.60 17.02 -17.25
CA GLY A 447 28.47 16.86 -18.42
C GLY A 447 28.87 18.16 -19.12
N TYR A 448 28.10 19.24 -18.96
CA TYR A 448 28.52 20.57 -19.44
C TYR A 448 29.68 21.17 -18.64
N ARG A 449 29.97 20.64 -17.44
CA ARG A 449 30.98 21.19 -16.52
C ARG A 449 32.23 20.34 -16.35
N ARG A 450 32.25 19.07 -16.80
CA ARG A 450 33.43 18.21 -16.77
C ARG A 450 33.50 17.31 -18.01
N GLN A 451 34.63 17.39 -18.72
CA GLN A 451 35.00 16.44 -19.76
C GLN A 451 35.16 15.03 -19.16
N THR A 452 34.23 14.12 -19.44
CA THR A 452 34.54 12.67 -19.49
C THR A 452 33.51 11.90 -20.33
N THR A 453 34.06 11.13 -21.28
CA THR A 453 33.57 9.90 -21.95
C THR A 453 32.16 9.86 -22.52
N THR A 454 32.10 9.70 -23.85
CA THR A 454 30.93 9.27 -24.63
C THR A 454 30.23 8.07 -23.98
N PRO A 455 28.90 8.09 -23.81
CA PRO A 455 28.14 6.95 -23.32
C PRO A 455 28.39 5.71 -24.19
N THR A 456 28.39 4.54 -23.57
CA THR A 456 28.45 3.29 -24.34
C THR A 456 27.11 3.04 -25.05
N PRO A 457 27.09 2.43 -26.26
CA PRO A 457 25.83 2.20 -27.01
C PRO A 457 24.74 1.48 -26.19
N GLY A 458 25.16 0.64 -25.25
CA GLY A 458 24.27 -0.04 -24.31
C GLY A 458 23.55 0.89 -23.34
N GLN A 459 24.25 1.87 -22.78
CA GLN A 459 23.67 2.85 -21.85
C GLN A 459 22.66 3.76 -22.55
N ASP A 460 22.90 4.10 -23.82
CA ASP A 460 21.96 4.91 -24.60
C ASP A 460 20.66 4.16 -24.91
N ILE A 461 20.73 2.86 -25.23
CA ILE A 461 19.52 2.06 -25.44
C ILE A 461 18.76 1.85 -24.13
N MET A 462 19.46 1.61 -23.00
CA MET A 462 18.81 1.48 -21.69
C MET A 462 18.17 2.78 -21.24
N ARG A 463 18.80 3.91 -21.57
CA ARG A 463 18.23 5.25 -21.40
C ARG A 463 16.95 5.39 -22.22
N GLU A 464 17.00 5.10 -23.53
CA GLU A 464 15.84 5.16 -24.42
C GLU A 464 14.69 4.30 -23.89
N LYS A 465 14.96 3.05 -23.50
CA LYS A 465 13.96 2.14 -22.92
C LYS A 465 13.39 2.66 -21.59
N CYS A 466 14.21 3.29 -20.75
CA CYS A 466 13.76 3.93 -19.51
C CYS A 466 12.81 5.11 -19.81
N PHE A 467 13.17 5.97 -20.78
CA PHE A 467 12.34 7.10 -21.19
C PHE A 467 11.04 6.64 -21.87
N GLU A 468 11.09 5.61 -22.74
CA GLU A 468 9.89 4.97 -23.29
C GLU A 468 8.96 4.48 -22.17
N GLY A 469 9.51 3.77 -21.17
CA GLY A 469 8.76 3.32 -20.01
C GLY A 469 8.16 4.48 -19.19
N LYS A 470 8.92 5.57 -19.03
CA LYS A 470 8.47 6.79 -18.36
C LYS A 470 7.31 7.46 -19.06
N GLU A 471 7.40 7.63 -20.37
CA GLU A 471 6.32 8.21 -21.15
C GLU A 471 5.08 7.33 -21.14
N LEU A 472 5.22 6.00 -21.22
CA LEU A 472 4.10 5.06 -21.12
C LEU A 472 3.38 5.16 -19.77
N ILE A 473 4.13 5.17 -18.66
CA ILE A 473 3.55 5.26 -17.32
C ILE A 473 2.89 6.64 -17.10
N LEU A 474 3.54 7.72 -17.54
CA LEU A 474 2.96 9.07 -17.47
C LEU A 474 1.69 9.19 -18.31
N MET A 475 1.66 8.59 -19.51
CA MET A 475 0.48 8.56 -20.38
C MET A 475 -0.68 7.84 -19.71
N LEU A 476 -0.43 6.68 -19.10
CA LEU A 476 -1.44 5.94 -18.34
C LEU A 476 -1.98 6.76 -17.18
N LEU A 477 -1.13 7.39 -16.37
CA LEU A 477 -1.57 8.21 -15.23
C LEU A 477 -2.36 9.43 -15.67
N ARG A 478 -1.92 10.13 -16.73
CA ARG A 478 -2.68 11.24 -17.32
C ARG A 478 -4.05 10.79 -17.84
N SER A 479 -4.15 9.59 -18.43
CA SER A 479 -5.43 9.03 -18.85
C SER A 479 -6.37 8.78 -17.66
N MET A 480 -5.85 8.36 -16.52
CA MET A 480 -6.65 8.14 -15.31
C MET A 480 -7.20 9.46 -14.74
N TYR A 481 -6.40 10.51 -14.69
CA TYR A 481 -6.87 11.84 -14.30
C TYR A 481 -7.90 12.39 -15.30
N ALA A 482 -7.72 12.15 -16.60
CA ALA A 482 -8.72 12.52 -17.60
C ALA A 482 -10.07 11.81 -17.33
N VAL A 483 -10.06 10.52 -16.95
CA VAL A 483 -11.27 9.81 -16.55
C VAL A 483 -11.90 10.42 -15.29
N LEU A 484 -11.11 10.79 -14.27
CA LEU A 484 -11.63 11.49 -13.07
C LEU A 484 -12.29 12.83 -13.42
N ILE A 485 -11.72 13.59 -14.37
CA ILE A 485 -12.33 14.85 -14.86
C ILE A 485 -13.66 14.57 -15.55
N VAL A 486 -13.73 13.55 -16.41
CA VAL A 486 -14.99 13.14 -17.06
C VAL A 486 -16.04 12.71 -16.05
N LEU A 487 -15.66 11.92 -15.03
CA LEU A 487 -16.55 11.52 -13.94
C LEU A 487 -17.04 12.72 -13.13
N SER A 488 -16.17 13.71 -12.88
CA SER A 488 -16.54 14.93 -12.16
C SER A 488 -17.47 15.84 -12.98
N ALA A 489 -17.28 15.90 -14.31
CA ALA A 489 -18.19 16.61 -15.21
C ALA A 489 -19.56 15.91 -15.31
N LEU A 490 -19.57 14.57 -15.31
CA LEU A 490 -20.81 13.80 -15.22
C LEU A 490 -21.53 14.10 -13.90
N GLU A 491 -20.82 14.13 -12.77
CA GLU A 491 -21.41 14.46 -11.46
C GLU A 491 -21.99 15.87 -11.42
N LEU A 492 -21.33 16.85 -12.05
CA LEU A 492 -21.88 18.20 -12.20
C LEU A 492 -23.25 18.17 -12.92
N CYS A 493 -23.37 17.37 -14.00
CA CYS A 493 -24.63 17.21 -14.72
C CYS A 493 -25.70 16.50 -13.87
N LEU A 494 -25.31 15.47 -13.11
CA LEU A 494 -26.22 14.69 -12.29
C LEU A 494 -26.76 15.51 -11.09
N THR A 495 -25.90 16.26 -10.41
CA THR A 495 -26.29 17.13 -9.29
C THR A 495 -27.23 18.25 -9.72
N ILE A 496 -26.97 18.91 -10.86
CA ILE A 496 -27.89 19.91 -11.45
C ILE A 496 -29.23 19.27 -11.80
N SER A 497 -29.21 18.12 -12.47
CA SER A 497 -30.42 17.42 -12.90
C SER A 497 -31.28 16.96 -11.71
N SER A 498 -30.65 16.47 -10.64
CA SER A 498 -31.34 16.06 -9.42
C SER A 498 -31.94 17.25 -8.68
N ALA A 499 -31.22 18.38 -8.57
CA ALA A 499 -31.71 19.60 -7.97
C ALA A 499 -32.93 20.17 -8.71
N VAL A 500 -32.87 20.26 -10.05
CA VAL A 500 -33.97 20.75 -10.89
C VAL A 500 -35.23 19.91 -10.69
N MET A 501 -35.10 18.58 -10.70
CA MET A 501 -36.22 17.68 -10.47
C MET A 501 -36.81 17.80 -9.06
N ALA A 502 -35.97 17.93 -8.03
CA ALA A 502 -36.42 18.10 -6.65
C ALA A 502 -37.13 19.46 -6.44
N ILE A 503 -36.63 20.54 -7.03
CA ILE A 503 -37.28 21.87 -7.02
C ILE A 503 -38.63 21.81 -7.73
N LYS A 504 -38.71 21.13 -8.89
CA LYS A 504 -39.96 20.95 -9.63
C LYS A 504 -41.00 20.20 -8.80
N ALA A 505 -40.58 19.17 -8.07
CA ALA A 505 -41.45 18.41 -7.17
C ALA A 505 -42.00 19.30 -6.04
N LEU A 506 -41.17 20.10 -5.38
CA LEU A 506 -41.59 21.02 -4.32
C LEU A 506 -42.60 22.07 -4.84
N LYS A 507 -42.31 22.72 -5.97
CA LYS A 507 -43.22 23.71 -6.58
C LYS A 507 -44.56 23.13 -6.98
N SER A 508 -44.59 21.87 -7.44
CA SER A 508 -45.85 21.19 -7.78
C SER A 508 -46.69 20.84 -6.55
N SER A 509 -46.03 20.51 -5.42
CA SER A 509 -46.70 20.23 -4.15
C SER A 509 -47.33 21.49 -3.57
N GLU A 510 -46.62 22.63 -3.63
CA GLU A 510 -47.12 23.91 -3.13
C GLU A 510 -48.34 24.40 -3.93
N LYS A 511 -48.36 24.19 -5.25
CA LYS A 511 -49.52 24.52 -6.10
C LYS A 511 -50.75 23.67 -5.77
N GLY A 512 -50.56 22.37 -5.53
CA GLY A 512 -51.65 21.45 -5.15
C GLY A 512 -52.23 21.72 -3.76
N GLU A 513 -51.46 22.29 -2.84
CA GLU A 513 -51.97 22.74 -1.52
C GLU A 513 -52.76 24.06 -1.61
N LYS A 514 -52.32 25.00 -2.47
CA LYS A 514 -53.04 26.26 -2.71
C LYS A 514 -54.38 26.06 -3.42
N GLU A 515 -54.50 25.08 -4.32
CA GLU A 515 -55.80 24.72 -4.92
C GLU A 515 -56.77 24.09 -3.91
N LYS A 516 -56.29 23.34 -2.92
CA LYS A 516 -57.13 22.74 -1.86
C LYS A 516 -57.62 23.73 -0.81
N THR A 517 -56.93 24.86 -0.65
CA THR A 517 -57.27 25.91 0.33
C THR A 517 -58.14 27.01 -0.28
N GLY A 518 -58.42 26.95 -1.59
CA GLY A 518 -59.25 27.91 -2.33
C GLY A 518 -60.71 27.48 -2.57
N ASP A 519 -61.22 26.45 -1.88
CA ASP A 519 -62.61 25.96 -2.04
C ASP A 519 -63.55 26.66 -1.03
N PRO A 520 -64.52 27.51 -1.46
CA PRO A 520 -65.33 28.32 -0.57
C PRO A 520 -66.67 27.65 -0.24
N GLU A 521 -66.69 26.58 0.57
CA GLU A 521 -67.94 26.09 1.17
C GLU A 521 -67.76 25.60 2.61
N LEU A 522 -67.68 26.53 3.56
CA LEU A 522 -68.24 26.33 4.90
C LEU A 522 -68.51 27.67 5.62
N TYR A 523 -69.28 28.56 4.98
CA TYR A 523 -69.98 29.63 5.69
C TYR A 523 -71.48 29.30 5.64
N LYS A 524 -71.97 28.57 6.66
CA LYS A 524 -73.40 28.46 6.93
C LYS A 524 -73.73 29.53 7.97
N PRO A 525 -74.52 30.57 7.63
CA PRO A 525 -74.88 31.60 8.60
C PRO A 525 -75.90 31.02 9.57
N LEU A 526 -75.55 30.98 10.86
CA LEU A 526 -76.54 30.88 11.94
C LEU A 526 -76.93 32.31 12.30
N LEU A 527 -78.09 32.72 11.82
CA LEU A 527 -78.79 33.93 12.24
C LEU A 527 -80.19 33.50 12.64
N GLU A 528 -80.40 33.25 13.92
CA GLU A 528 -81.69 33.53 14.57
C GLU A 528 -81.48 33.79 16.08
N GLU A 529 -81.67 35.07 16.41
CA GLU A 529 -82.14 35.69 17.65
C GLU A 529 -81.84 35.06 19.02
N VAL A 530 -80.95 35.70 19.78
CA VAL A 530 -81.17 35.93 21.21
C VAL A 530 -80.93 37.42 21.50
N THR A 531 -82.02 38.12 21.78
CA THR A 531 -82.08 39.50 22.24
C THR A 531 -81.36 39.68 23.58
N CYS A 532 -80.74 40.84 23.74
CA CYS A 532 -80.02 41.28 24.93
C CYS A 532 -80.93 41.31 26.18
N ASN A 533 -80.39 40.88 27.32
CA ASN A 533 -80.85 41.37 28.62
C ASN A 533 -80.53 42.87 28.76
N PRO A 534 -81.31 43.60 29.59
CA PRO A 534 -80.64 44.38 30.62
C PRO A 534 -81.29 44.22 32.01
N THR A 535 -80.46 44.43 33.03
CA THR A 535 -80.77 44.66 34.45
C THR A 535 -82.10 45.38 34.72
N VAL A 536 -83.02 44.78 35.48
CA VAL A 536 -83.31 44.93 36.94
C VAL A 536 -84.51 44.04 37.26
#